data_AF-A0A3S3RS89-F1
#
_entry.id   AF-A0A3S3RS89-F1
#
_cell.length_a   1.000
_cell.length_b   1.000
_cell.length_c   1.000
_cell.angle_alpha   90.00
_cell.angle_beta   90.00
_cell.angle_gamma   90.00
#
_symmetry.space_group_name_H-M   'P 1'
#
loop_
_entity.id
_entity.type
_entity.pdbx_description
1 polymer ?
#
loop_
_entity_poly.entity_id
_entity_poly.type
_entity_poly.pdbx_seq_one_letter_code
_entity_poly.pdbx_strand_id
1 'polypeptide(L)'
;MGTDKFQVKEKANYLRLILLRDDLQHYDQQLLIHPEDAKGFINKLRNTRGVILILENVRDAIHKINLRGEAEYVKHSRELRKDLAFVNHFRNKAVGHLDHTLLERAVQWSPSLFMNGNETIDETVLIDSQKAIIESAINSYIDSNGNQKQFNTEIDLFYPPDYDLFYSFLQQAVNDSINWLTESIEMLSQVIKFHSDEELKQLASVAGQTNFNLKEESDLSYDETESKKRFESTLEKLKEIETNPDILEFINKKLKI
;
A
#
# COMPACT_ATOMS: atom_id res chain seq x y z
N MET A 1 2.70 17.24 17.34
CA MET A 1 3.28 17.90 16.16
C MET A 1 4.76 18.07 16.45
N GLY A 2 5.62 17.47 15.64
CA GLY A 2 7.05 17.32 15.94
C GLY A 2 7.81 18.64 15.91
N THR A 3 8.87 18.73 16.70
CA THR A 3 9.84 19.83 16.78
C THR A 3 10.85 19.85 15.62
N ASP A 4 10.68 18.99 14.62
CA ASP A 4 11.57 18.88 13.46
C ASP A 4 11.23 19.96 12.43
N LYS A 5 12.21 20.84 12.16
CA LYS A 5 12.15 21.92 11.16
C LYS A 5 11.69 21.41 9.78
N PHE A 6 12.05 20.19 9.42
CA PHE A 6 11.79 19.63 8.10
C PHE A 6 10.48 18.83 8.03
N GLN A 7 9.82 18.58 9.17
CA GLN A 7 8.56 17.82 9.25
C GLN A 7 8.64 16.45 8.55
N VAL A 8 9.76 15.74 8.69
CA VAL A 8 10.01 14.48 7.97
C VAL A 8 8.93 13.44 8.29
N LYS A 9 8.47 13.38 9.55
CA LYS A 9 7.42 12.43 9.98
C LYS A 9 6.08 12.72 9.32
N GLU A 10 5.63 13.98 9.33
CA GLU A 10 4.39 14.39 8.69
C GLU A 10 4.45 14.18 7.16
N LYS A 11 5.59 14.50 6.52
CA LYS A 11 5.81 14.25 5.08
C LYS A 11 5.88 12.77 4.73
N ALA A 12 6.46 11.93 5.58
CA ALA A 12 6.46 10.48 5.40
C ALA A 12 5.03 9.92 5.45
N ASN A 13 4.19 10.41 6.38
CA ASN A 13 2.78 10.05 6.43
C ASN A 13 2.05 10.52 5.15
N TYR A 14 2.27 11.76 4.72
CA TYR A 14 1.68 12.28 3.48
C TYR A 14 2.06 11.45 2.25
N LEU A 15 3.33 11.12 2.09
CA LEU A 15 3.82 10.23 1.03
C LEU A 15 3.14 8.87 1.09
N ARG A 16 3.06 8.26 2.29
CA ARG A 16 2.38 6.98 2.49
C ARG A 16 0.92 7.04 2.03
N LEU A 17 0.18 8.07 2.43
CA LEU A 17 -1.24 8.18 2.07
C LEU A 17 -1.44 8.37 0.57
N ILE A 18 -0.59 9.16 -0.10
CA ILE A 18 -0.64 9.32 -1.56
C ILE A 18 -0.48 7.99 -2.26
N LEU A 19 0.56 7.21 -1.91
CA LEU A 19 0.82 5.92 -2.55
C LEU A 19 -0.33 4.93 -2.34
N LEU A 20 -0.86 4.86 -1.11
CA LEU A 20 -2.03 4.00 -0.83
C LEU A 20 -3.26 4.41 -1.63
N ARG A 21 -3.48 5.72 -1.83
CA ARG A 21 -4.63 6.20 -2.61
C ARG A 21 -4.48 5.85 -4.08
N ASP A 22 -3.30 6.08 -4.65
CA ASP A 22 -2.98 5.75 -6.05
C ASP A 22 -3.15 4.24 -6.32
N ASP A 23 -2.57 3.40 -5.45
CA ASP A 23 -2.71 1.94 -5.55
C ASP A 23 -4.18 1.49 -5.48
N LEU A 24 -4.98 2.06 -4.56
CA LEU A 24 -6.41 1.73 -4.47
C LEU A 24 -7.18 2.19 -5.70
N GLN A 25 -6.90 3.38 -6.24
CA GLN A 25 -7.52 3.87 -7.48
C GLN A 25 -7.19 2.96 -8.67
N HIS A 26 -5.96 2.47 -8.74
CA HIS A 26 -5.57 1.48 -9.74
C HIS A 26 -6.37 0.18 -9.58
N TYR A 27 -6.40 -0.40 -8.37
CA TYR A 27 -7.12 -1.65 -8.15
C TYR A 27 -8.63 -1.53 -8.33
N ASP A 28 -9.25 -0.40 -7.97
CA ASP A 28 -10.67 -0.14 -8.21
C ASP A 28 -11.01 -0.28 -9.70
N GLN A 29 -10.23 0.38 -10.56
CA GLN A 29 -10.38 0.27 -12.02
C GLN A 29 -10.21 -1.17 -12.50
N GLN A 30 -9.22 -1.91 -11.97
CA GLN A 30 -8.98 -3.28 -12.36
C GLN A 30 -10.09 -4.25 -11.92
N LEU A 31 -10.69 -4.02 -10.75
CA LEU A 31 -11.76 -4.86 -10.20
C LEU A 31 -13.09 -4.65 -10.91
N LEU A 32 -13.32 -3.47 -11.48
CA LEU A 32 -14.49 -3.14 -12.29
C LEU A 32 -14.50 -3.85 -13.67
N ILE A 33 -13.36 -4.34 -14.13
CA ILE A 33 -13.27 -5.04 -15.42
C ILE A 33 -14.02 -6.38 -15.31
N HIS A 34 -15.01 -6.57 -16.19
CA HIS A 34 -15.66 -7.86 -16.37
C HIS A 34 -14.75 -8.76 -17.22
N PRO A 35 -14.40 -9.97 -16.74
CA PRO A 35 -13.52 -10.86 -17.46
C PRO A 35 -14.22 -11.46 -18.68
N GLU A 36 -13.62 -11.34 -19.86
CA GLU A 36 -14.12 -11.95 -21.10
C GLU A 36 -13.53 -13.35 -21.36
N ASP A 37 -12.39 -13.64 -20.73
CA ASP A 37 -11.66 -14.90 -20.88
C ASP A 37 -11.04 -15.36 -19.55
N ALA A 38 -10.45 -16.56 -19.57
CA ALA A 38 -9.81 -17.16 -18.40
C ALA A 38 -8.65 -16.31 -17.86
N LYS A 39 -7.86 -15.67 -18.74
CA LYS A 39 -6.76 -14.77 -18.33
C LYS A 39 -7.27 -13.54 -17.59
N GLY A 40 -8.34 -12.93 -18.10
CA GLY A 40 -9.03 -11.81 -17.46
C GLY A 40 -9.54 -12.21 -16.08
N PHE A 41 -10.11 -13.40 -15.93
CA PHE A 41 -10.59 -13.88 -14.63
C PHE A 41 -9.44 -14.13 -13.65
N ILE A 42 -8.35 -14.77 -14.10
CA ILE A 42 -7.14 -14.93 -13.29
C ILE A 42 -6.60 -13.58 -12.82
N ASN A 43 -6.57 -12.58 -13.70
CA ASN A 43 -6.13 -11.23 -13.35
C ASN A 43 -7.06 -10.59 -12.31
N LYS A 44 -8.38 -10.75 -12.43
CA LYS A 44 -9.34 -10.28 -11.43
C LYS A 44 -9.10 -10.91 -10.05
N LEU A 45 -8.87 -12.23 -9.99
CA LEU A 45 -8.56 -12.93 -8.74
C LEU A 45 -7.20 -12.50 -8.14
N ARG A 46 -6.19 -12.26 -8.98
CA ARG A 46 -4.90 -11.70 -8.53
C ARG A 46 -5.07 -10.29 -7.98
N ASN A 47 -5.80 -9.43 -8.67
CA ASN A 47 -6.10 -8.07 -8.24
C ASN A 47 -6.92 -8.04 -6.94
N THR A 48 -7.81 -9.01 -6.74
CA THR A 48 -8.53 -9.20 -5.47
C THR A 48 -7.56 -9.41 -4.31
N ARG A 49 -6.55 -10.27 -4.46
CA ARG A 49 -5.51 -10.47 -3.42
C ARG A 49 -4.63 -9.23 -3.25
N GLY A 50 -4.32 -8.53 -4.35
CA GLY A 50 -3.56 -7.28 -4.35
C GLY A 50 -4.25 -6.17 -3.56
N VAL A 51 -5.52 -5.89 -3.85
CA VAL A 51 -6.28 -4.84 -3.17
C VAL A 51 -6.43 -5.10 -1.66
N ILE A 52 -6.58 -6.36 -1.24
CA ILE A 52 -6.64 -6.74 0.17
C ILE A 52 -5.37 -6.32 0.92
N LEU A 53 -4.20 -6.44 0.28
CA LEU A 53 -2.94 -5.98 0.88
C LEU A 53 -2.90 -4.46 1.04
N ILE A 54 -3.42 -3.71 0.07
CA ILE A 54 -3.45 -2.25 0.14
C ILE A 54 -4.46 -1.78 1.19
N LEU A 55 -5.66 -2.37 1.24
CA LEU A 55 -6.68 -2.11 2.26
C LEU A 55 -6.15 -2.41 3.68
N GLU A 56 -5.35 -3.46 3.85
CA GLU A 56 -4.64 -3.74 5.10
C GLU A 56 -3.70 -2.59 5.48
N ASN A 57 -2.90 -2.11 4.53
CA ASN A 57 -1.99 -1.00 4.75
C ASN A 57 -2.72 0.31 5.08
N VAL A 58 -3.95 0.50 4.56
CA VAL A 58 -4.85 1.60 4.95
C VAL A 58 -5.32 1.42 6.39
N ARG A 59 -5.77 0.24 6.80
CA ARG A 59 -6.14 0.01 8.22
C ARG A 59 -4.98 0.34 9.15
N ASP A 60 -3.77 -0.10 8.80
CA ASP A 60 -2.55 0.22 9.54
C ASP A 60 -2.25 1.73 9.54
N ALA A 61 -2.59 2.45 8.48
CA ALA A 61 -2.43 3.90 8.40
C ALA A 61 -3.40 4.59 9.37
N ILE A 62 -4.67 4.18 9.39
CA ILE A 62 -5.71 4.67 10.33
C ILE A 62 -5.29 4.47 11.79
N HIS A 63 -4.53 3.41 12.10
CA HIS A 63 -4.02 3.17 13.46
C HIS A 63 -2.82 4.06 13.82
N LYS A 64 -1.91 4.28 12.88
CA LYS A 64 -0.62 4.96 13.13
C LYS A 64 -0.71 6.48 12.96
N ILE A 65 -1.51 6.94 12.01
CA ILE A 65 -1.65 8.35 11.63
C ILE A 65 -2.87 8.88 12.40
N ASN A 66 -2.65 9.22 13.67
CA ASN A 66 -3.69 9.76 14.56
C ASN A 66 -3.95 11.25 14.23
N LEU A 67 -4.61 11.52 13.10
CA LEU A 67 -5.01 12.87 12.71
C LEU A 67 -6.17 13.35 13.60
N ARG A 68 -6.03 14.58 14.10
CA ARG A 68 -7.09 15.26 14.85
C ARG A 68 -7.97 16.00 13.84
N GLY A 69 -9.03 15.34 13.39
CA GLY A 69 -10.04 15.92 12.51
C GLY A 69 -11.31 16.31 13.25
N GLU A 70 -12.30 16.77 12.47
CA GLU A 70 -13.65 17.01 12.95
C GLU A 70 -14.31 15.70 13.43
N ALA A 71 -15.43 15.83 14.15
CA ALA A 71 -16.12 14.67 14.73
C ALA A 71 -16.54 13.63 13.67
N GLU A 72 -16.90 14.10 12.47
CA GLU A 72 -17.29 13.26 11.34
C GLU A 72 -16.11 12.42 10.82
N TYR A 73 -14.95 13.04 10.59
CA TYR A 73 -13.71 12.33 10.20
C TYR A 73 -13.31 11.26 11.22
N VAL A 74 -13.40 11.58 12.53
CA VAL A 74 -13.07 10.63 13.59
C VAL A 74 -14.05 9.47 13.61
N LYS A 75 -15.34 9.72 13.36
CA LYS A 75 -16.35 8.68 13.24
C LYS A 75 -16.09 7.80 12.02
N HIS A 76 -15.88 8.39 10.85
CA HIS A 76 -15.56 7.69 9.61
C HIS A 76 -14.31 6.80 9.77
N SER A 77 -13.25 7.32 10.39
CA SER A 77 -12.03 6.56 10.71
C SER A 77 -12.30 5.32 11.58
N ARG A 78 -13.25 5.39 12.52
CA ARG A 78 -13.60 4.27 13.41
C ARG A 78 -14.45 3.22 12.69
N GLU A 79 -15.40 3.66 11.87
CA GLU A 79 -16.27 2.80 11.08
C GLU A 79 -15.43 2.04 10.05
N LEU A 80 -14.64 2.75 9.24
CA LEU A 80 -13.74 2.13 8.26
C LEU A 80 -12.78 1.12 8.89
N ARG A 81 -12.23 1.41 10.08
CA ARG A 81 -11.38 0.46 10.80
C ARG A 81 -12.11 -0.84 11.15
N LYS A 82 -13.38 -0.75 11.53
CA LYS A 82 -14.21 -1.93 11.84
C LYS A 82 -14.48 -2.74 10.57
N ASP A 83 -14.78 -2.06 9.46
CA ASP A 83 -15.08 -2.71 8.19
C ASP A 83 -13.83 -3.40 7.60
N LEU A 84 -12.65 -2.81 7.80
CA LEU A 84 -11.36 -3.40 7.44
C LEU A 84 -10.87 -4.51 8.41
N ALA A 85 -11.65 -4.91 9.41
CA ALA A 85 -11.31 -6.03 10.28
C ALA A 85 -11.35 -7.37 9.53
N PHE A 86 -12.27 -7.52 8.59
CA PHE A 86 -12.32 -8.69 7.70
C PHE A 86 -11.11 -8.74 6.76
N VAL A 87 -10.69 -7.59 6.23
CA VAL A 87 -9.48 -7.46 5.40
C VAL A 87 -8.23 -7.94 6.14
N ASN A 88 -8.12 -7.65 7.46
CA ASN A 88 -7.03 -8.18 8.30
C ASN A 88 -6.93 -9.69 8.21
N HIS A 89 -8.07 -10.34 8.45
CA HIS A 89 -8.18 -11.78 8.52
C HIS A 89 -7.80 -12.37 7.18
N PHE A 90 -8.39 -11.84 6.11
CA PHE A 90 -8.08 -12.24 4.75
C PHE A 90 -6.59 -12.13 4.47
N ARG A 91 -5.98 -10.96 4.70
CA ARG A 91 -4.56 -10.71 4.43
C ARG A 91 -3.67 -11.70 5.17
N ASN A 92 -3.93 -11.91 6.47
CA ASN A 92 -3.11 -12.81 7.29
C ASN A 92 -3.21 -14.26 6.85
N LYS A 93 -4.35 -14.68 6.30
CA LYS A 93 -4.59 -16.05 5.87
C LYS A 93 -4.15 -16.31 4.42
N ALA A 94 -4.52 -15.48 3.46
CA ALA A 94 -4.38 -15.77 2.02
C ALA A 94 -3.36 -14.92 1.25
N VAL A 95 -2.80 -13.87 1.83
CA VAL A 95 -1.90 -12.95 1.10
C VAL A 95 -0.51 -12.90 1.73
N GLY A 96 -0.41 -12.69 3.04
CA GLY A 96 0.87 -12.45 3.72
C GLY A 96 1.83 -13.63 3.71
N HIS A 97 1.37 -14.81 4.16
CA HIS A 97 2.24 -15.99 4.31
C HIS A 97 1.69 -17.27 3.67
N LEU A 98 0.51 -17.21 3.03
CA LEU A 98 -0.23 -18.40 2.58
C LEU A 98 -0.31 -19.47 3.68
N ASP A 99 -1.15 -19.21 4.68
CA ASP A 99 -1.31 -20.03 5.88
C ASP A 99 -1.52 -21.52 5.52
N HIS A 100 -0.70 -22.41 6.07
CA HIS A 100 -0.72 -23.82 5.69
C HIS A 100 -2.05 -24.50 6.02
N THR A 101 -2.63 -24.21 7.19
CA THR A 101 -3.94 -24.73 7.56
C THR A 101 -5.03 -24.21 6.62
N LEU A 102 -4.93 -22.95 6.17
CA LEU A 102 -5.83 -22.43 5.13
C LEU A 102 -5.66 -23.20 3.81
N LEU A 103 -4.43 -23.50 3.39
CA LEU A 103 -4.18 -24.25 2.16
C LEU A 103 -4.77 -25.67 2.24
N GLU A 104 -4.66 -26.35 3.38
CA GLU A 104 -5.33 -27.64 3.60
C GLU A 104 -6.86 -27.52 3.43
N ARG A 105 -7.45 -26.43 3.96
CA ARG A 105 -8.89 -26.16 3.78
C ARG A 105 -9.24 -25.83 2.34
N ALA A 106 -8.39 -25.11 1.62
CA ALA A 106 -8.57 -24.83 0.19
C ALA A 106 -8.53 -26.11 -0.67
N VAL A 107 -7.64 -27.05 -0.33
CA VAL A 107 -7.60 -28.39 -0.97
C VAL A 107 -8.89 -29.17 -0.69
N GLN A 108 -9.43 -29.09 0.53
CA GLN A 108 -10.71 -29.72 0.88
C GLN A 108 -11.90 -29.05 0.18
N TRP A 109 -11.88 -27.72 0.08
CA TRP A 109 -12.94 -26.90 -0.50
C TRP A 109 -13.05 -27.07 -2.02
N SER A 110 -11.91 -27.20 -2.70
CA SER A 110 -11.84 -27.34 -4.17
C SER A 110 -11.21 -28.67 -4.59
N PRO A 111 -11.90 -29.82 -4.40
CA PRO A 111 -11.36 -31.13 -4.78
C PRO A 111 -11.13 -31.26 -6.30
N SER A 112 -11.78 -30.42 -7.12
CA SER A 112 -11.58 -30.36 -8.57
C SER A 112 -10.12 -30.13 -8.95
N LEU A 113 -9.35 -29.43 -8.12
CA LEU A 113 -7.93 -29.14 -8.35
C LEU A 113 -7.08 -30.38 -8.59
N PHE A 114 -7.46 -31.52 -8.00
CA PHE A 114 -6.68 -32.75 -8.04
C PHE A 114 -7.40 -33.89 -8.79
N MET A 115 -8.33 -33.56 -9.68
CA MET A 115 -8.92 -34.53 -10.60
C MET A 115 -7.90 -34.97 -11.67
N ASN A 116 -8.02 -36.23 -12.14
CA ASN A 116 -7.22 -36.73 -13.26
C ASN A 116 -7.39 -35.81 -14.48
N GLY A 117 -6.29 -35.43 -15.14
CA GLY A 117 -6.26 -34.45 -16.23
C GLY A 117 -5.72 -33.08 -15.82
N ASN A 118 -5.64 -32.77 -14.52
CA ASN A 118 -5.09 -31.52 -13.98
C ASN A 118 -3.59 -31.62 -13.61
N GLU A 119 -2.88 -32.65 -14.09
CA GLU A 119 -1.46 -32.83 -13.80
C GLU A 119 -0.58 -31.73 -14.43
N THR A 120 -1.09 -31.07 -15.48
CA THR A 120 -0.46 -29.91 -16.10
C THR A 120 -1.14 -28.63 -15.63
N ILE A 121 -0.35 -27.65 -15.20
CA ILE A 121 -0.86 -26.35 -14.73
C ILE A 121 -1.28 -25.52 -15.94
N ASP A 122 -2.58 -25.44 -16.18
CA ASP A 122 -3.20 -24.57 -17.17
C ASP A 122 -4.01 -23.44 -16.50
N GLU A 123 -4.75 -22.67 -17.31
CA GLU A 123 -5.57 -21.56 -16.82
C GLU A 123 -6.69 -22.03 -15.89
N THR A 124 -7.27 -23.21 -16.12
CA THR A 124 -8.33 -23.79 -15.29
C THR A 124 -7.80 -24.11 -13.90
N VAL A 125 -6.66 -24.81 -13.82
CA VAL A 125 -6.00 -25.13 -12.55
C VAL A 125 -5.63 -23.86 -11.79
N LEU A 126 -5.15 -22.83 -12.50
CA LEU A 126 -4.83 -21.54 -11.89
C LEU A 126 -6.06 -20.79 -11.37
N ILE A 127 -7.17 -20.79 -12.11
CA ILE A 127 -8.45 -20.20 -11.66
C ILE A 127 -8.92 -20.89 -10.39
N ASP A 128 -9.03 -22.21 -10.41
CA ASP A 128 -9.50 -22.96 -9.24
C ASP A 128 -8.56 -22.77 -8.04
N SER A 129 -7.25 -22.64 -8.27
CA SER A 129 -6.28 -22.42 -7.18
C SER A 129 -6.45 -21.05 -6.53
N GLN A 130 -6.59 -19.98 -7.33
CA GLN A 130 -6.81 -18.63 -6.80
C GLN A 130 -8.16 -18.55 -6.10
N LYS A 131 -9.20 -19.09 -6.73
CA LYS A 131 -10.57 -19.13 -6.19
C LYS A 131 -10.61 -19.85 -4.84
N ALA A 132 -10.04 -21.06 -4.76
CA ALA A 132 -10.02 -21.86 -3.54
C ALA A 132 -9.39 -21.12 -2.36
N ILE A 133 -8.28 -20.40 -2.59
CA ILE A 133 -7.60 -19.61 -1.56
C ILE A 133 -8.46 -18.41 -1.13
N ILE A 134 -9.07 -17.71 -2.08
CA ILE A 134 -9.93 -16.54 -1.80
C ILE A 134 -11.16 -16.98 -0.99
N GLU A 135 -11.90 -17.98 -1.47
CA GLU A 135 -13.10 -18.50 -0.80
C GLU A 135 -12.76 -19.05 0.58
N SER A 136 -11.68 -19.82 0.72
CA SER A 136 -11.25 -20.32 2.03
C SER A 136 -10.91 -19.18 3.00
N ALA A 137 -10.28 -18.11 2.53
CA ALA A 137 -10.00 -16.94 3.36
C ALA A 137 -11.25 -16.21 3.81
N ILE A 138 -12.23 -16.07 2.90
CA ILE A 138 -13.53 -15.47 3.19
C ILE A 138 -14.30 -16.33 4.21
N ASN A 139 -14.43 -17.63 3.93
CA ASN A 139 -15.29 -18.55 4.67
C ASN A 139 -14.69 -18.95 6.02
N SER A 140 -13.37 -18.82 6.20
CA SER A 140 -12.73 -19.02 7.51
C SER A 140 -12.92 -17.84 8.48
N TYR A 141 -13.53 -16.73 8.06
CA TYR A 141 -13.86 -15.62 8.97
C TYR A 141 -15.19 -15.89 9.70
N ILE A 142 -15.15 -16.81 10.67
CA ILE A 142 -16.33 -17.29 11.39
C ILE A 142 -16.49 -16.67 12.79
N ASP A 143 -17.72 -16.58 13.27
CA ASP A 143 -18.06 -16.21 14.65
C ASP A 143 -18.00 -17.41 15.61
N SER A 144 -18.33 -17.17 16.89
CA SER A 144 -18.35 -18.23 17.92
C SER A 144 -19.41 -19.31 17.68
N ASN A 145 -20.40 -19.06 16.82
CA ASN A 145 -21.46 -20.00 16.46
C ASN A 145 -21.13 -20.77 15.17
N GLY A 146 -20.00 -20.47 14.53
CA GLY A 146 -19.57 -21.08 13.27
C GLY A 146 -20.14 -20.39 12.03
N ASN A 147 -20.84 -19.26 12.15
CA ASN A 147 -21.37 -18.52 11.01
C ASN A 147 -20.31 -17.60 10.41
N GLN A 148 -20.32 -17.41 9.09
CA GLN A 148 -19.44 -16.45 8.43
C GLN A 148 -19.79 -15.03 8.91
N LYS A 149 -18.82 -14.31 9.48
CA LYS A 149 -19.04 -13.10 10.28
C LYS A 149 -19.33 -11.83 9.46
N GLN A 150 -18.93 -11.78 8.19
CA GLN A 150 -19.07 -10.60 7.33
C GLN A 150 -20.35 -10.64 6.48
N PHE A 151 -20.66 -11.81 5.92
CA PHE A 151 -21.70 -12.07 4.93
C PHE A 151 -22.84 -12.91 5.49
N ASN A 152 -22.66 -13.56 6.64
CA ASN A 152 -23.63 -14.46 7.26
C ASN A 152 -24.04 -15.65 6.37
N THR A 153 -23.20 -15.96 5.38
CA THR A 153 -23.28 -17.11 4.47
C THR A 153 -21.86 -17.48 4.03
N GLU A 154 -21.68 -18.74 3.66
CA GLU A 154 -20.50 -19.15 2.89
C GLU A 154 -20.55 -18.49 1.51
N ILE A 155 -19.37 -18.17 0.97
CA ILE A 155 -19.19 -17.54 -0.33
C ILE A 155 -18.62 -18.56 -1.31
N ASP A 156 -19.32 -18.75 -2.43
CA ASP A 156 -18.86 -19.43 -3.64
C ASP A 156 -18.80 -18.42 -4.80
N LEU A 157 -17.59 -18.11 -5.30
CA LEU A 157 -17.39 -17.12 -6.36
C LEU A 157 -17.89 -17.59 -7.74
N PHE A 158 -18.24 -18.86 -7.90
CA PHE A 158 -18.95 -19.34 -9.08
C PHE A 158 -20.47 -19.23 -8.95
N TYR A 159 -20.99 -18.98 -7.74
CA TYR A 159 -22.37 -18.63 -7.54
C TYR A 159 -22.56 -17.10 -7.70
N PRO A 160 -23.31 -16.62 -8.71
CA PRO A 160 -23.37 -15.18 -9.01
C PRO A 160 -23.80 -14.27 -7.84
N PRO A 161 -24.80 -14.63 -7.02
CA PRO A 161 -25.18 -13.82 -5.86
C PRO A 161 -24.07 -13.64 -4.83
N ASP A 162 -23.27 -14.68 -4.56
CA ASP A 162 -22.15 -14.62 -3.61
C ASP A 162 -20.97 -13.84 -4.18
N TYR A 163 -20.71 -14.01 -5.48
CA TYR A 163 -19.77 -13.17 -6.21
C TYR A 163 -20.13 -11.69 -6.08
N ASP A 164 -21.38 -11.33 -6.38
CA ASP A 164 -21.85 -9.94 -6.29
C ASP A 164 -21.77 -9.42 -4.86
N LEU A 165 -22.13 -10.24 -3.87
CA LEU A 165 -22.05 -9.89 -2.45
C LEU A 165 -20.61 -9.57 -2.02
N PHE A 166 -19.65 -10.43 -2.38
CA PHE A 166 -18.25 -10.23 -2.04
C PHE A 166 -17.64 -9.02 -2.75
N TYR A 167 -17.84 -8.89 -4.07
CA TYR A 167 -17.25 -7.78 -4.82
C TYR A 167 -17.92 -6.44 -4.52
N SER A 168 -19.21 -6.40 -4.16
CA SER A 168 -19.87 -5.18 -3.67
C SER A 168 -19.28 -4.72 -2.34
N PHE A 169 -19.04 -5.64 -1.41
CA PHE A 169 -18.32 -5.33 -0.17
C PHE A 169 -16.91 -4.78 -0.46
N LEU A 170 -16.17 -5.45 -1.34
CA LEU A 170 -14.80 -5.04 -1.65
C LEU A 170 -14.75 -3.66 -2.28
N GLN A 171 -15.66 -3.37 -3.22
CA GLN A 171 -15.79 -2.05 -3.83
C GLN A 171 -16.14 -0.97 -2.80
N GLN A 172 -17.08 -1.24 -1.89
CA GLN A 172 -17.42 -0.30 -0.82
C GLN A 172 -16.20 0.00 0.07
N ALA A 173 -15.46 -1.04 0.49
CA ALA A 173 -14.26 -0.88 1.31
C ALA A 173 -13.16 -0.07 0.61
N VAL A 174 -13.01 -0.24 -0.71
CA VAL A 174 -12.08 0.55 -1.54
C VAL A 174 -12.51 2.00 -1.61
N ASN A 175 -13.78 2.28 -1.90
CA ASN A 175 -14.31 3.64 -2.00
C ASN A 175 -14.20 4.40 -0.66
N ASP A 176 -14.59 3.78 0.45
CA ASP A 176 -14.51 4.38 1.78
C ASP A 176 -13.04 4.65 2.16
N SER A 177 -12.14 3.74 1.81
CA SER A 177 -10.70 3.92 2.00
C SER A 177 -10.14 5.08 1.17
N ILE A 178 -10.52 5.21 -0.10
CA ILE A 178 -10.11 6.31 -0.97
C ILE A 178 -10.62 7.66 -0.42
N ASN A 179 -11.87 7.71 0.05
CA ASN A 179 -12.45 8.90 0.66
C ASN A 179 -11.68 9.31 1.92
N TRP A 180 -11.46 8.36 2.84
CA TRP A 180 -10.68 8.60 4.05
C TRP A 180 -9.25 9.06 3.75
N LEU A 181 -8.58 8.46 2.76
CA LEU A 181 -7.24 8.84 2.33
C LEU A 181 -7.22 10.25 1.75
N THR A 182 -8.22 10.61 0.96
CA THR A 182 -8.34 11.94 0.34
C THR A 182 -8.46 13.02 1.41
N GLU A 183 -9.41 12.87 2.33
CA GLU A 183 -9.58 13.78 3.47
C GLU A 183 -8.29 13.87 4.31
N SER A 184 -7.65 12.74 4.59
CA SER A 184 -6.42 12.69 5.39
C SER A 184 -5.22 13.37 4.71
N ILE A 185 -5.11 13.25 3.38
CA ILE A 185 -4.09 13.93 2.57
C ILE A 185 -4.33 15.44 2.59
N GLU A 186 -5.57 15.89 2.44
CA GLU A 186 -5.94 17.31 2.52
C GLU A 186 -5.56 17.89 3.87
N MET A 187 -5.94 17.24 4.96
CA MET A 187 -5.58 17.66 6.32
C MET A 187 -4.06 17.74 6.53
N LEU A 188 -3.30 16.76 6.03
CA LEU A 188 -1.84 16.79 6.13
C LEU A 188 -1.23 17.90 5.28
N SER A 189 -1.77 18.17 4.09
CA SER A 189 -1.24 19.22 3.20
C SER A 189 -1.37 20.63 3.82
N GLN A 190 -2.39 20.86 4.65
CA GLN A 190 -2.58 22.13 5.37
C GLN A 190 -1.55 22.37 6.47
N VAL A 191 -0.94 21.31 7.03
CA VAL A 191 0.06 21.41 8.11
C VAL A 191 1.50 21.24 7.62
N ILE A 192 1.69 20.64 6.45
CA ILE A 192 2.99 20.45 5.83
C ILE A 192 3.45 21.76 5.18
N LYS A 193 4.66 22.19 5.56
CA LYS A 193 5.38 23.24 4.87
C LYS A 193 6.06 22.65 3.63
N PHE A 194 5.51 23.01 2.47
CA PHE A 194 6.15 22.81 1.17
C PHE A 194 7.30 23.82 1.00
N HIS A 195 8.35 23.39 0.32
CA HIS A 195 9.59 24.13 0.22
C HIS A 195 9.66 24.96 -1.05
N SER A 196 10.32 26.12 -0.96
CA SER A 196 10.76 26.86 -2.14
C SER A 196 12.04 26.26 -2.72
N ASP A 197 12.39 26.64 -3.95
CA ASP A 197 13.66 26.27 -4.59
C ASP A 197 14.89 26.68 -3.76
N GLU A 198 14.77 27.75 -2.97
CA GLU A 198 15.85 28.24 -2.10
C GLU A 198 16.07 27.33 -0.88
N GLU A 199 14.99 26.80 -0.30
CA GLU A 199 15.06 25.85 0.82
C GLU A 199 15.55 24.45 0.39
N LEU A 200 15.37 24.11 -0.89
CA LEU A 200 15.78 22.82 -1.46
C LEU A 200 17.27 22.53 -1.27
N LYS A 201 18.13 23.56 -1.28
CA LYS A 201 19.58 23.41 -1.09
C LYS A 201 19.92 22.85 0.29
N GLN A 202 19.29 23.36 1.34
CA GLN A 202 19.51 22.87 2.71
C GLN A 202 19.01 21.42 2.84
N LEU A 203 17.84 21.13 2.28
CA LEU A 203 17.25 19.79 2.29
C LEU A 203 18.06 18.77 1.49
N ALA A 204 18.65 19.16 0.36
CA ALA A 204 19.51 18.29 -0.43
C ALA A 204 20.75 17.86 0.35
N SER A 205 21.30 18.75 1.19
CA SER A 205 22.41 18.42 2.08
C SER A 205 22.00 17.42 3.16
N VAL A 206 20.83 17.62 3.80
CA VAL A 206 20.25 16.66 4.76
C VAL A 206 19.95 15.32 4.07
N ALA A 207 19.41 15.34 2.85
CA ALA A 207 19.15 14.13 2.08
C ALA A 207 20.43 13.32 1.81
N GLY A 208 21.57 13.98 1.56
CA GLY A 208 22.87 13.34 1.42
C GLY A 208 23.39 12.66 2.70
N GLN A 209 22.78 12.92 3.85
CA GLN A 209 23.11 12.32 5.15
C GLN A 209 22.13 11.19 5.53
N THR A 210 21.18 10.85 4.66
CA THR A 210 20.16 9.83 4.95
C THR A 210 20.80 8.52 5.39
N ASN A 211 20.53 8.11 6.63
CA ASN A 211 20.90 6.80 7.13
C ASN A 211 19.81 5.79 6.77
N PHE A 212 20.12 4.86 5.87
CA PHE A 212 19.19 3.80 5.47
C PHE A 212 19.14 2.62 6.47
N ASN A 213 19.91 2.67 7.57
CA ASN A 213 19.74 1.73 8.68
C ASN A 213 18.48 2.09 9.49
N LEU A 214 17.37 1.42 9.19
CA LEU A 214 16.05 1.67 9.80
C LEU A 214 15.98 1.40 11.32
N LYS A 215 17.05 0.88 11.93
CA LYS A 215 17.15 0.64 13.38
C LYS A 215 17.75 1.83 14.14
N GLU A 216 18.32 2.80 13.43
CA GLU A 216 18.98 3.97 13.98
C GLU A 216 18.14 5.24 13.74
N GLU A 217 18.31 6.24 14.60
CA GLU A 217 17.65 7.54 14.37
C GLU A 217 18.32 8.30 13.21
N SER A 218 17.53 9.05 12.46
CA SER A 218 18.04 9.89 11.37
C SER A 218 18.60 11.20 11.95
N ASP A 219 19.82 11.54 11.55
CA ASP A 219 20.37 12.89 11.75
C ASP A 219 19.75 13.84 10.73
N LEU A 220 19.11 14.90 11.23
CA LEU A 220 18.48 15.95 10.43
C LEU A 220 19.19 17.29 10.62
N SER A 221 20.40 17.29 11.16
CA SER A 221 21.19 18.51 11.32
C SER A 221 21.70 19.01 9.96
N TYR A 222 21.82 20.33 9.83
CA TYR A 222 22.39 20.99 8.66
C TYR A 222 23.53 21.90 9.10
N ASP A 223 24.73 21.60 8.63
CA ASP A 223 25.90 22.47 8.74
C ASP A 223 26.28 22.98 7.35
N GLU A 224 26.12 24.29 7.14
CA GLU A 224 26.46 24.95 5.88
C GLU A 224 27.95 24.81 5.53
N THR A 225 28.82 24.85 6.54
CA THR A 225 30.28 24.77 6.38
C THR A 225 30.69 23.37 5.92
N GLU A 226 30.13 22.35 6.55
CA GLU A 226 30.37 20.96 6.15
C GLU A 226 29.79 20.69 4.75
N SER A 227 28.60 21.22 4.47
CA SER A 227 27.96 21.11 3.16
C SER A 227 28.82 21.73 2.04
N LYS A 228 29.42 22.91 2.28
CA LYS A 228 30.37 23.55 1.35
C LYS A 228 31.59 22.67 1.11
N LYS A 229 32.19 22.15 2.18
CA LYS A 229 33.36 21.28 2.08
C LYS A 229 33.08 19.99 1.28
N ARG A 230 31.94 19.35 1.52
CA ARG A 230 31.52 18.14 0.76
C ARG A 230 31.27 18.45 -0.71
N PHE A 231 30.68 19.61 -1.01
CA PHE A 231 30.46 20.06 -2.38
C PHE A 231 31.77 20.32 -3.12
N GLU A 232 32.70 21.04 -2.50
CA GLU A 232 34.04 21.30 -3.05
C GLU A 232 34.80 19.99 -3.32
N SER A 233 34.80 19.06 -2.37
CA SER A 233 35.42 17.73 -2.55
C SER A 233 34.76 16.93 -3.68
N THR A 234 33.45 17.05 -3.86
CA THR A 234 32.74 16.39 -4.96
C THR A 234 33.14 16.99 -6.31
N LEU A 235 33.23 18.33 -6.41
CA LEU A 235 33.71 19.01 -7.62
C LEU A 235 35.14 18.62 -7.98
N GLU A 236 36.02 18.46 -6.98
CA GLU A 236 37.39 17.97 -7.21
C GLU A 236 37.40 16.55 -7.77
N LYS A 237 36.65 15.62 -7.17
CA LYS A 237 36.52 14.25 -7.68
C LYS A 237 35.94 14.19 -9.10
N LEU A 238 34.96 15.05 -9.41
CA LEU A 238 34.40 15.13 -10.77
C LEU A 238 35.44 15.61 -11.79
N LYS A 239 36.35 16.51 -11.40
CA LYS A 239 37.49 16.91 -12.24
C LYS A 239 38.49 15.77 -12.44
N GLU A 240 38.76 14.98 -11.40
CA GLU A 240 39.68 13.83 -11.46
C GLU A 240 39.21 12.73 -12.42
N ILE A 241 37.90 12.55 -12.58
CA ILE A 241 37.32 11.60 -13.55
C ILE A 241 37.08 12.20 -14.94
N GLU A 242 37.72 13.33 -15.25
CA GLU A 242 37.65 14.03 -16.55
C GLU A 242 36.22 14.40 -16.98
N THR A 243 35.35 14.75 -16.02
CA THR A 243 33.99 15.21 -16.32
C THR A 243 34.04 16.45 -17.23
N ASN A 244 33.16 16.50 -18.24
CA ASN A 244 33.08 17.60 -19.18
C ASN A 244 33.07 18.98 -18.45
N PRO A 245 33.97 19.91 -18.82
CA PRO A 245 34.05 21.25 -18.23
C PRO A 245 32.72 22.02 -18.21
N ASP A 246 31.88 21.86 -19.23
CA ASP A 246 30.57 22.53 -19.31
C ASP A 246 29.61 22.00 -18.23
N ILE A 247 29.71 20.71 -17.88
CA ILE A 247 28.94 20.09 -16.79
C ILE A 247 29.45 20.60 -15.44
N LEU A 248 30.77 20.70 -15.26
CA LEU A 248 31.37 21.24 -14.04
C LEU A 248 31.00 22.71 -13.83
N GLU A 249 31.00 23.52 -14.89
CA GLU A 249 30.59 24.93 -14.83
C GLU A 249 29.09 25.06 -14.53
N PHE A 250 28.25 24.23 -15.15
CA PHE A 250 26.82 24.17 -14.86
C PHE A 250 26.54 23.83 -13.39
N ILE A 251 27.18 22.78 -12.86
CA ILE A 251 27.06 22.35 -11.45
C ILE A 251 27.50 23.49 -10.53
N ASN A 252 28.65 24.11 -10.80
CA ASN A 252 29.19 25.20 -9.99
C ASN A 252 28.30 26.45 -10.01
N LYS A 253 27.68 26.77 -11.15
CA LYS A 253 26.79 27.93 -11.29
C LYS A 253 25.43 27.72 -10.61
N LYS A 254 24.87 26.49 -10.66
CA LYS A 254 23.58 26.17 -10.03
C LYS A 254 23.67 25.95 -8.52
N LEU A 255 24.79 25.43 -8.03
CA LEU A 255 24.93 24.95 -6.66
C LEU A 255 25.88 25.78 -5.79
N LYS A 256 26.29 26.98 -6.24
CA LYS A 256 26.97 27.94 -5.35
C LYS A 256 26.15 28.10 -4.06
N ILE A 257 26.77 27.72 -2.95
CA ILE A 257 26.28 27.82 -1.57
C ILE A 257 26.77 29.15 -1.00
#